data_AF-A0A3B0XHF4-F1
#
_entry.id   AF-A0A3B0XHF4-F1
#
_cell.length_a   1.000
_cell.length_b   1.000
_cell.length_c   1.000
_cell.angle_alpha   90.00
_cell.angle_beta   90.00
_cell.angle_gamma   90.00
#
_symmetry.space_group_name_H-M   'P 1'
#
loop_
_entity.id
_entity.type
_entity.pdbx_description
1 polymer ?
#
loop_
_entity_poly.entity_id
_entity_poly.type
_entity_poly.pdbx_seq_one_letter_code
_entity_poly.pdbx_strand_id
1 'polypeptide(L)'
;MKKYNYQTWPLNKIIEVANELNQTGGSCASTGERIAAAFVLNRMEYLPDMYSDVIEAWERLEEEWQVCVKAIKEDGMHLIR
;
A
#
# COMPACT_ATOMS: atom_id res chain seq x y z
N MET A 1 -2.29 -20.73 8.19
CA MET A 1 -1.70 -19.62 7.44
C MET A 1 -2.09 -19.75 5.98
N LYS A 2 -2.91 -18.83 5.46
CA LYS A 2 -3.17 -18.77 4.01
C LYS A 2 -1.86 -18.29 3.38
N LYS A 3 -1.18 -19.14 2.60
CA LYS A 3 -0.03 -18.69 1.80
C LYS A 3 -0.57 -17.82 0.69
N TYR A 4 -0.56 -16.51 0.86
CA TYR A 4 -0.86 -15.58 -0.22
C TYR A 4 0.22 -15.74 -1.28
N ASN A 5 -0.20 -16.03 -2.51
CA ASN A 5 0.73 -16.11 -3.61
C ASN A 5 1.15 -14.69 -3.98
N TYR A 6 2.37 -14.30 -3.59
CA TYR A 6 2.95 -12.96 -3.79
C TYR A 6 3.18 -12.57 -5.27
N GLN A 7 2.51 -13.25 -6.20
CA GLN A 7 2.69 -13.14 -7.64
C GLN A 7 1.68 -12.17 -8.29
N THR A 8 0.82 -11.53 -7.51
CA THR A 8 -0.10 -10.53 -8.08
C THR A 8 0.61 -9.20 -8.32
N TRP A 9 0.25 -8.52 -9.40
CA TRP A 9 0.82 -7.21 -9.73
C TRP A 9 0.55 -6.16 -8.64
N PRO A 10 -0.67 -6.02 -8.06
CA PRO A 10 -0.94 -5.06 -6.99
C PRO A 10 -0.06 -5.28 -5.76
N LEU A 11 0.13 -6.53 -5.32
CA LEU A 11 0.94 -6.83 -4.14
C LEU A 11 2.39 -6.36 -4.33
N ASN A 12 3.00 -6.73 -5.45
CA ASN A 12 4.40 -6.36 -5.73
C ASN A 12 4.54 -4.83 -5.82
N LYS A 13 3.57 -4.15 -6.44
CA LYS A 13 3.59 -2.69 -6.50
C LYS A 13 3.42 -2.01 -5.15
N ILE A 14 2.56 -2.51 -4.28
CA ILE A 14 2.41 -1.95 -2.94
C ILE A 14 3.74 -2.07 -2.17
N ILE A 15 4.42 -3.20 -2.25
CA ILE A 15 5.73 -3.40 -1.59
C ILE A 15 6.79 -2.45 -2.17
N GLU A 16 6.85 -2.31 -3.50
CA GLU A 16 7.79 -1.41 -4.17
C GLU A 16 7.60 0.03 -3.71
N VAL A 17 6.37 0.54 -3.78
CA VAL A 17 6.04 1.93 -3.44
C VAL A 17 6.19 2.19 -1.94
N ALA A 18 5.85 1.23 -1.08
CA ALA A 18 6.09 1.34 0.35
C ALA A 18 7.59 1.47 0.67
N ASN A 19 8.43 0.70 -0.01
CA ASN A 19 9.90 0.81 0.12
C ASN A 19 10.43 2.16 -0.39
N GLU A 20 9.95 2.66 -1.53
CA GLU A 20 10.31 3.98 -2.04
C GLU A 20 9.97 5.10 -1.04
N LEU A 21 8.75 5.08 -0.51
CA LEU A 21 8.27 6.06 0.47
C LEU A 21 9.07 6.00 1.77
N ASN A 22 9.36 4.81 2.30
CA ASN A 22 10.19 4.68 3.51
C ASN A 22 11.61 5.20 3.31
N GLN A 23 12.22 4.94 2.15
CA GLN A 23 13.63 5.27 1.91
C GLN A 23 13.84 6.74 1.52
N THR A 24 12.89 7.31 0.76
CA THR A 24 13.08 8.62 0.13
C THR A 24 12.08 9.67 0.59
N GLY A 25 11.01 9.28 1.28
CA GLY A 25 9.89 10.15 1.65
C GLY A 25 8.97 10.52 0.48
N GLY A 26 9.19 9.96 -0.72
CA GLY A 26 8.40 10.26 -1.92
C GLY A 26 8.31 9.07 -2.89
N SER A 27 7.42 9.18 -3.87
CA SER A 27 7.29 8.20 -4.97
C SER A 27 6.59 8.86 -6.16
N CYS A 28 6.91 8.39 -7.38
CA CYS A 28 6.20 8.76 -8.61
C CYS A 28 4.99 7.86 -8.88
N ALA A 29 4.59 7.04 -7.92
CA ALA A 29 3.46 6.15 -8.02
C ALA A 29 2.12 6.88 -8.22
N SER A 30 1.18 6.17 -8.83
CA SER A 30 -0.20 6.61 -8.98
C SER A 30 -0.91 6.79 -7.64
N THR A 31 -2.04 7.50 -7.67
CA THR A 31 -2.88 7.75 -6.50
C THR A 31 -3.23 6.48 -5.74
N GLY A 32 -3.71 5.43 -6.43
CA GLY A 32 -4.11 4.16 -5.79
C GLY A 32 -2.93 3.41 -5.17
N GLU A 33 -1.78 3.38 -5.86
CA GLU A 33 -0.55 2.79 -5.34
C GLU A 33 -0.06 3.49 -4.08
N ARG A 34 -0.04 4.83 -4.08
CA ARG A 34 0.33 5.64 -2.91
C ARG A 34 -0.61 5.43 -1.74
N ILE A 35 -1.92 5.38 -1.99
CA ILE A 35 -2.92 5.09 -0.95
C ILE A 35 -2.64 3.72 -0.34
N ALA A 36 -2.53 2.67 -1.15
CA ALA A 36 -2.30 1.32 -0.65
C ALA A 36 -0.99 1.20 0.15
N ALA A 37 0.09 1.82 -0.31
CA ALA A 37 1.35 1.88 0.41
C ALA A 37 1.24 2.64 1.75
N ALA A 38 0.55 3.78 1.79
CA ALA A 38 0.31 4.54 3.01
C ALA A 38 -0.45 3.70 4.07
N PHE A 39 -1.45 2.91 3.64
CA PHE A 39 -2.19 2.00 4.51
C PHE A 39 -1.35 0.83 5.04
N VAL A 40 -0.47 0.28 4.21
CA VAL A 40 0.49 -0.75 4.63
C VAL A 40 1.47 -0.21 5.66
N LEU A 41 2.05 0.95 5.39
CA LEU A 41 3.01 1.61 6.29
C LEU A 41 2.36 2.16 7.56
N ASN A 42 1.03 2.34 7.56
CA ASN A 42 0.30 3.07 8.58
C ASN A 42 0.82 4.52 8.74
N ARG A 43 1.17 5.16 7.62
CA ARG A 43 1.74 6.51 7.52
C ARG A 43 0.85 7.34 6.62
N MET A 44 -0.21 7.92 7.20
CA MET A 44 -1.22 8.66 6.45
C MET A 44 -0.68 9.96 5.86
N GLU A 45 0.48 10.45 6.32
CA GLU A 45 1.18 11.56 5.67
C GLU A 45 1.61 11.25 4.22
N TYR A 46 1.62 9.99 3.80
CA TYR A 46 1.93 9.59 2.43
C TYR A 46 0.70 9.53 1.52
N LEU A 47 -0.50 9.70 2.07
CA LEU A 47 -1.71 9.84 1.26
C LEU A 47 -1.57 11.05 0.31
N PRO A 48 -2.11 10.97 -0.92
CA PRO A 48 -2.15 12.13 -1.81
C PRO A 48 -2.94 13.28 -1.18
N ASP A 49 -2.49 14.52 -1.35
CA ASP A 49 -3.05 15.73 -0.70
C ASP A 49 -4.56 15.93 -0.91
N MET A 50 -5.11 15.37 -1.98
CA MET A 50 -6.56 15.41 -2.27
C MET A 50 -7.40 14.53 -1.36
N TYR A 51 -6.79 13.63 -0.58
CA TYR A 51 -7.46 12.71 0.35
C TYR A 51 -7.13 13.08 1.80
N SER A 52 -7.96 13.94 2.40
CA SER A 52 -7.93 14.23 3.83
C SER A 52 -8.74 13.23 4.67
N ASP A 53 -9.69 12.53 4.05
CA ASP A 53 -10.47 11.45 4.68
C ASP A 53 -9.83 10.09 4.36
N VAL A 54 -9.38 9.41 5.41
CA VAL A 54 -8.74 8.09 5.32
C VAL A 54 -9.74 7.05 4.83
N ILE A 55 -11.01 7.12 5.24
CA ILE A 55 -12.02 6.13 4.85
C ILE A 55 -12.34 6.26 3.36
N GLU A 56 -12.47 7.49 2.86
CA GLU A 56 -12.65 7.75 1.43
C GLU A 56 -11.47 7.20 0.60
N ALA A 57 -10.24 7.43 1.07
CA ALA A 57 -9.04 6.88 0.42
C ALA A 57 -9.06 5.35 0.39
N TRP A 58 -9.45 4.71 1.50
CA TRP A 58 -9.58 3.26 1.58
C TRP A 58 -10.64 2.71 0.60
N GLU A 59 -11.81 3.33 0.58
CA GLU A 59 -12.94 2.94 -0.28
C GLU A 59 -12.65 3.14 -1.77
N ARG A 60 -11.72 4.05 -2.12
CA ARG A 60 -11.28 4.26 -3.50
C ARG A 60 -10.49 3.08 -4.07
N LEU A 61 -9.82 2.30 -3.22
CA LEU A 61 -9.07 1.13 -3.65
C LEU A 61 -10.02 0.03 -4.11
N GLU A 62 -9.71 -0.57 -5.27
CA GLU A 62 -10.41 -1.77 -5.72
C GLU A 62 -10.18 -2.93 -4.74
N GLU A 63 -11.12 -3.88 -4.68
CA GLU A 63 -11.12 -4.97 -3.70
C GLU A 63 -9.79 -5.75 -3.67
N GLU A 64 -9.20 -6.00 -4.84
CA GLU A 64 -7.92 -6.71 -4.97
C GLU A 64 -6.78 -5.99 -4.25
N TRP A 65 -6.74 -4.66 -4.30
CA TRP A 65 -5.74 -3.85 -3.61
C TRP A 65 -5.95 -3.90 -2.10
N GLN A 66 -7.20 -3.81 -1.64
CA GLN A 66 -7.53 -3.92 -0.22
C GLN A 66 -7.13 -5.29 0.35
N VAL A 67 -7.35 -6.36 -0.41
CA VAL A 67 -6.90 -7.72 -0.06
C VAL A 67 -5.37 -7.78 0.02
N CYS A 68 -4.67 -7.18 -0.94
CA CYS A 68 -3.20 -7.15 -0.94
C CYS A 68 -2.65 -6.35 0.25
N VAL A 69 -3.24 -5.21 0.60
CA VAL A 69 -2.86 -4.42 1.79
C VAL A 69 -2.98 -5.28 3.05
N LYS A 70 -4.09 -5.99 3.24
CA LYS A 70 -4.30 -6.87 4.40
C LYS A 70 -3.26 -8.00 4.43
N ALA A 71 -3.03 -8.67 3.30
CA ALA A 71 -2.05 -9.75 3.20
C ALA A 71 -0.63 -9.28 3.53
N ILE A 72 -0.23 -8.09 3.07
CA ILE A 72 1.08 -7.53 3.41
C ILE A 72 1.16 -7.20 4.90
N LYS A 73 0.12 -6.60 5.49
CA LYS A 73 0.12 -6.28 6.92
C LYS A 73 0.16 -7.53 7.81
N GLU A 74 -0.47 -8.62 7.39
CA GLU A 74 -0.49 -9.88 8.14
C GLU A 74 0.83 -10.64 8.02
N ASP A 75 1.34 -10.83 6.79
CA ASP A 75 2.44 -11.76 6.53
C ASP A 75 3.62 -11.15 5.74
N GLY A 76 3.42 -10.01 5.06
CA GLY A 76 4.38 -9.43 4.11
C GLY A 76 5.25 -8.28 4.62
N MET A 77 5.05 -7.79 5.85
CA MET A 77 5.78 -6.63 6.39
C MET A 77 7.30 -6.81 6.40
N HIS A 78 7.80 -8.05 6.47
CA HIS A 78 9.22 -8.40 6.41
C HIS A 78 9.90 -8.06 5.06
N LEU A 79 9.12 -7.72 4.03
CA LEU A 79 9.60 -7.33 2.70
C LEU A 79 9.77 -5.81 2.55
N ILE A 80 9.36 -5.04 3.56
CA ILE A 80 9.47 -3.58 3.58
C ILE A 80 10.67 -3.20 4.45
N ARG A 81 11.52 -2.34 3.91
CA ARG A 81 12.79 -1.90 4.48
C ARG A 81 12.71 -0.50 5.07
#